data_AF-V5BN00-F1
#
_entry.id   AF-V5BN00-F1
#
_cell.length_a   1.000
_cell.length_b   1.000
_cell.length_c   1.000
_cell.angle_alpha   90.00
_cell.angle_beta   90.00
_cell.angle_gamma   90.00
#
_symmetry.space_group_name_H-M   'P 1'
#
loop_
_entity.id
_entity.type
_entity.pdbx_description
1 polymer ?
#
loop_
_entity_poly.entity_id
_entity_poly.type
_entity_poly.pdbx_seq_one_letter_code
_entity_poly.pdbx_strand_id
1 'polypeptide(L)'
;MVKFLSLGLIAVFFSASIVAEEIEDHTKMLMDHGDGHLMEMSGGMVMGQNTDKLPGGCDSISETKEVTVHAGHKYAEKFPGRMFAFDTQEFNFKPCTKLTIHFINEDKIRHQWMMHGLPKYLYPKGMFHLEVSGPAKISGTLILPPGDKTYLVHCDIAQHMEKGMKAQLKVGDGDGDLPSIPGVTAFVVPDDYNAGPTEIFAAAKVTEADIAAANEKLVQDEAAKKASKIAAAQPDSFVSGITVIGLALGLILSAVMGRRFKGKTIAEATVECFNLLGVFLGFIKGLVLRLIGLVFSSKNKVLPSK
;
A
#
# COMPACT_ATOMS: atom_id res chain seq x y z
N MET A 1 55.53 -23.68 0.31
CA MET A 1 54.49 -23.31 -0.67
C MET A 1 53.10 -23.75 -0.19
N VAL A 2 52.53 -23.20 0.90
CA VAL A 2 51.11 -23.46 1.30
C VAL A 2 50.50 -22.28 2.09
N LYS A 3 51.07 -21.07 2.03
CA LYS A 3 50.60 -19.93 2.87
C LYS A 3 50.02 -18.74 2.10
N PHE A 4 50.02 -18.77 0.76
CA PHE A 4 49.46 -17.70 -0.06
C PHE A 4 48.16 -18.08 -0.79
N LEU A 5 47.69 -19.33 -0.68
CA LEU A 5 46.43 -19.76 -1.28
C LEU A 5 45.18 -19.49 -0.42
N SER A 6 45.32 -19.18 0.88
CA SER A 6 44.16 -19.03 1.77
C SER A 6 43.57 -17.61 1.84
N LEU A 7 44.32 -16.57 1.44
CA LEU A 7 43.80 -15.19 1.45
C LEU A 7 42.95 -14.86 0.22
N GLY A 8 43.18 -15.51 -0.92
CA GLY A 8 42.37 -15.31 -2.13
C GLY A 8 40.95 -15.90 -1.99
N LEU A 9 40.80 -17.01 -1.26
CA LEU A 9 39.49 -17.65 -1.10
C LEU A 9 38.54 -16.87 -0.16
N ILE A 10 39.06 -16.14 0.84
CA ILE A 10 38.24 -15.38 1.78
C ILE A 10 37.68 -14.09 1.13
N ALA A 11 38.38 -13.50 0.18
CA ALA A 11 37.89 -12.32 -0.55
C ALA A 11 36.70 -12.64 -1.48
N VAL A 12 36.60 -13.87 -1.99
CA VAL A 12 35.49 -14.31 -2.87
C VAL A 12 34.22 -14.61 -2.08
N PHE A 13 34.31 -14.97 -0.79
CA PHE A 13 33.15 -15.18 0.07
C PHE A 13 32.57 -13.88 0.67
N PHE A 14 33.29 -12.76 0.61
CA PHE A 14 32.83 -11.45 1.07
C PHE A 14 32.39 -10.50 -0.05
N SER A 15 32.38 -10.95 -1.31
CA SER A 15 31.56 -10.32 -2.34
C SER A 15 30.09 -10.60 -2.01
N ALA A 16 29.57 -9.84 -1.04
CA ALA A 16 28.14 -9.69 -0.83
C ALA A 16 27.53 -9.43 -2.20
N SER A 17 26.69 -10.35 -2.65
CA SER A 17 25.84 -10.12 -3.79
C SER A 17 25.11 -8.81 -3.50
N ILE A 18 25.48 -7.74 -4.20
CA ILE A 18 24.64 -6.57 -4.36
C ILE A 18 23.46 -7.09 -5.17
N VAL A 19 22.52 -7.75 -4.50
CA VAL A 19 21.23 -8.09 -5.08
C VAL A 19 20.50 -6.77 -5.11
N ALA A 20 20.64 -6.05 -6.22
CA ALA A 20 19.68 -5.02 -6.56
C ALA A 20 18.32 -5.73 -6.59
N GLU A 21 17.42 -5.37 -5.68
CA GLU A 21 16.06 -5.91 -5.65
C GLU A 21 15.41 -5.58 -6.99
N GLU A 22 14.89 -6.58 -7.69
CA GLU A 22 14.34 -6.40 -9.04
C GLU A 22 13.09 -5.51 -8.95
N ILE A 23 13.14 -4.33 -9.58
CA ILE A 23 12.00 -3.42 -9.65
C ILE A 23 10.97 -3.99 -10.62
N GLU A 24 9.87 -4.50 -10.06
CA GLU A 24 8.78 -5.06 -10.85
C GLU A 24 8.06 -3.96 -11.67
N ASP A 25 7.74 -4.25 -12.94
CA ASP A 25 7.04 -3.33 -13.84
C ASP A 25 5.54 -3.59 -13.84
N HIS A 26 4.79 -2.82 -13.04
CA HIS A 26 3.35 -2.95 -12.95
C HIS A 26 2.61 -2.30 -14.12
N THR A 27 3.29 -1.47 -14.93
CA THR A 27 2.67 -0.73 -16.04
C THR A 27 1.97 -1.65 -17.04
N LYS A 28 2.55 -2.84 -17.29
CA LYS A 28 2.05 -3.80 -18.29
C LYS A 28 0.95 -4.72 -17.76
N MET A 29 0.72 -4.73 -16.44
CA MET A 29 -0.26 -5.59 -15.77
C MET A 29 -1.57 -4.85 -15.44
N LEU A 30 -1.61 -3.54 -15.73
CA LEU A 30 -2.77 -2.68 -15.53
C LEU A 30 -3.95 -3.09 -16.41
N MET A 31 -5.12 -3.18 -15.78
CA MET A 31 -6.41 -3.42 -16.43
C MET A 31 -7.24 -2.13 -16.38
N ASP A 32 -7.89 -1.79 -17.50
CA ASP A 32 -8.71 -0.60 -17.63
C ASP A 32 -10.12 -0.82 -17.03
N HIS A 33 -10.49 0.04 -16.09
CA HIS A 33 -11.79 0.06 -15.42
C HIS A 33 -12.69 1.23 -15.88
N GLY A 34 -12.30 1.96 -16.93
CA GLY A 34 -12.99 3.12 -17.46
C GLY A 34 -12.52 4.44 -16.84
N ASP A 35 -12.85 5.56 -17.50
CA ASP A 35 -12.57 6.94 -17.03
C ASP A 35 -11.10 7.21 -16.65
N GLY A 36 -10.15 6.54 -17.30
CA GLY A 36 -8.71 6.69 -17.01
C GLY A 36 -8.30 6.08 -15.67
N HIS A 37 -9.08 5.11 -15.17
CA HIS A 37 -8.79 4.34 -13.96
C HIS A 37 -8.21 2.97 -14.35
N LEU A 38 -6.90 2.81 -14.15
CA LEU A 38 -6.18 1.57 -14.42
C LEU A 38 -5.76 0.96 -13.08
N MET A 39 -6.01 -0.34 -12.89
CA MET A 39 -5.62 -1.04 -11.67
C MET A 39 -5.08 -2.43 -11.97
N GLU A 40 -4.26 -2.94 -11.07
CA GLU A 40 -3.81 -4.32 -11.06
C GLU A 40 -3.86 -4.91 -9.65
N MET A 41 -3.85 -6.24 -9.56
CA MET A 41 -4.11 -6.95 -8.30
C MET A 41 -2.94 -6.88 -7.29
N SER A 42 -1.72 -6.64 -7.75
CA SER A 42 -0.50 -6.55 -6.93
C SER A 42 -0.27 -5.17 -6.30
N GLY A 43 -1.19 -4.22 -6.51
CA GLY A 43 -1.19 -2.92 -5.82
C GLY A 43 -0.67 -1.76 -6.65
N GLY A 44 -0.56 -1.91 -7.98
CA GLY A 44 -0.41 -0.81 -8.92
C GLY A 44 -1.75 -0.15 -9.30
N MET A 45 -1.79 1.18 -9.32
CA MET A 45 -2.97 1.94 -9.75
C MET A 45 -2.58 3.25 -10.44
N VAL A 46 -3.29 3.57 -11.53
CA VAL A 46 -3.29 4.88 -12.19
C VAL A 46 -4.72 5.44 -12.16
N MET A 47 -4.90 6.67 -11.67
CA MET A 47 -6.17 7.39 -11.83
C MET A 47 -5.96 8.69 -12.60
N GLY A 48 -6.89 9.00 -13.49
CA GLY A 48 -6.85 10.21 -14.30
C GLY A 48 -5.93 10.09 -15.53
N GLN A 49 -5.67 8.86 -16.01
CA GLN A 49 -4.93 8.64 -17.25
C GLN A 49 -5.57 9.42 -18.41
N ASN A 50 -4.76 10.22 -19.09
CA ASN A 50 -5.18 11.00 -20.25
C ASN A 50 -4.05 11.07 -21.29
N THR A 51 -4.23 10.36 -22.41
CA THR A 51 -3.21 10.25 -23.46
C THR A 51 -3.50 11.10 -24.69
N ASP A 52 -4.72 11.59 -24.84
CA ASP A 52 -5.21 12.14 -26.12
C ASP A 52 -6.25 13.28 -25.99
N LYS A 53 -6.88 13.48 -24.83
CA LYS A 53 -7.91 14.52 -24.65
C LYS A 53 -7.30 15.83 -24.16
N LEU A 54 -7.30 16.85 -25.02
CA LEU A 54 -6.79 18.18 -24.69
C LEU A 54 -7.65 18.88 -23.63
N PRO A 55 -7.05 19.49 -22.59
CA PRO A 55 -7.74 20.43 -21.73
C PRO A 55 -8.27 21.64 -22.52
N GLY A 56 -9.40 22.20 -22.10
CA GLY A 56 -9.93 23.44 -22.65
C GLY A 56 -8.91 24.57 -22.56
N GLY A 57 -8.69 25.26 -23.68
CA GLY A 57 -7.67 26.30 -23.84
C GLY A 57 -6.32 25.79 -24.37
N CYS A 58 -6.16 24.48 -24.60
CA CYS A 58 -5.07 23.93 -25.39
C CYS A 58 -5.54 23.66 -26.82
N ASP A 59 -4.95 24.36 -27.80
CA ASP A 59 -5.23 24.11 -29.23
C ASP A 59 -4.49 22.86 -29.74
N SER A 60 -3.33 22.57 -29.16
CA SER A 60 -2.49 21.42 -29.48
C SER A 60 -1.57 21.06 -28.31
N ILE A 61 -0.92 19.89 -28.39
CA ILE A 61 0.16 19.53 -27.46
C ILE A 61 1.38 20.39 -27.77
N SER A 62 1.84 21.15 -26.78
CA SER A 62 2.99 22.05 -26.93
C SER A 62 4.32 21.29 -26.93
N GLU A 63 4.42 20.25 -26.10
CA GLU A 63 5.55 19.31 -26.06
C GLU A 63 5.13 17.97 -25.43
N THR A 64 5.92 16.93 -25.69
CA THR A 64 5.81 15.64 -24.99
C THR A 64 7.06 15.46 -24.12
N LYS A 65 6.85 15.12 -22.85
CA LYS A 65 7.91 14.92 -21.86
C LYS A 65 7.69 13.62 -21.12
N GLU A 66 8.79 12.95 -20.80
CA GLU A 66 8.81 11.79 -19.92
C GLU A 66 9.74 12.11 -18.76
N VAL A 67 9.30 11.83 -17.54
CA VAL A 67 10.12 11.98 -16.34
C VAL A 67 10.08 10.71 -15.53
N THR A 68 11.23 10.35 -14.98
CA THR A 68 11.34 9.28 -13.99
C THR A 68 11.43 9.92 -12.62
N VAL A 69 10.56 9.50 -11.70
CA VAL A 69 10.52 10.00 -10.33
C VAL A 69 10.74 8.83 -9.41
N HIS A 70 11.85 8.85 -8.68
CA HIS A 70 12.13 7.85 -7.67
C HIS A 70 11.59 8.29 -6.30
N ALA A 71 11.05 7.36 -5.53
CA ALA A 71 10.49 7.58 -4.20
C ALA A 71 11.08 6.59 -3.20
N GLY A 72 11.34 7.09 -1.98
CA GLY A 72 11.65 6.25 -0.84
C GLY A 72 12.47 6.95 0.24
N HIS A 73 12.87 6.22 1.27
CA HIS A 73 13.63 6.75 2.42
C HIS A 73 14.97 7.35 2.01
N LYS A 74 15.68 6.69 1.08
CA LYS A 74 17.00 7.12 0.58
C LYS A 74 17.03 8.57 0.11
N TYR A 75 15.94 9.03 -0.53
CA TYR A 75 15.86 10.40 -1.06
C TYR A 75 15.57 11.44 0.03
N ALA A 76 15.13 11.01 1.21
CA ALA A 76 14.86 11.88 2.34
C ALA A 76 16.12 12.21 3.17
N GLU A 77 17.21 11.45 3.04
CA GLU A 77 18.43 11.60 3.85
C GLU A 77 19.05 13.00 3.78
N LYS A 78 18.86 13.71 2.65
CA LYS A 78 19.32 15.10 2.44
C LYS A 78 18.47 16.15 3.17
N PHE A 79 17.35 15.77 3.76
CA PHE A 79 16.42 16.68 4.43
C PHE A 79 16.29 16.32 5.93
N PRO A 80 16.83 17.13 6.84
CA PRO A 80 16.70 16.90 8.28
C PRO A 80 15.23 16.72 8.71
N GLY A 81 14.97 15.73 9.56
CA GLY A 81 13.63 15.44 10.08
C GLY A 81 12.66 14.78 9.08
N ARG A 82 13.11 14.42 7.87
CA ARG A 82 12.29 13.76 6.86
C ARG A 82 12.55 12.25 6.80
N MET A 83 11.49 11.50 6.53
CA MET A 83 11.56 10.03 6.39
C MET A 83 11.35 9.57 4.96
N PHE A 84 10.59 10.34 4.18
CA PHE A 84 10.21 9.98 2.82
C PHE A 84 10.38 11.19 1.92
N ALA A 85 10.89 10.98 0.70
CA ALA A 85 10.94 12.01 -0.32
C ALA A 85 10.86 11.40 -1.72
N PHE A 86 10.52 12.25 -2.67
CA PHE A 86 10.87 12.03 -4.07
C PHE A 86 12.35 12.37 -4.28
N ASP A 87 12.98 11.89 -5.34
CA ASP A 87 14.31 12.33 -5.76
C ASP A 87 14.32 13.79 -6.23
N THR A 88 13.22 14.23 -6.82
CA THR A 88 12.99 15.56 -7.39
C THR A 88 11.90 16.32 -6.62
N GLN A 89 12.20 17.55 -6.22
CA GLN A 89 11.32 18.39 -5.40
C GLN A 89 10.57 19.46 -6.20
N GLU A 90 11.08 19.81 -7.38
CA GLU A 90 10.48 20.80 -8.27
C GLU A 90 10.54 20.33 -9.71
N PHE A 91 9.41 20.45 -10.42
CA PHE A 91 9.29 20.20 -11.84
C PHE A 91 8.83 21.47 -12.56
N ASN A 92 9.33 21.72 -13.77
CA ASN A 92 8.97 22.88 -14.58
C ASN A 92 8.60 22.40 -15.99
N PHE A 93 7.39 22.71 -16.45
CA PHE A 93 6.88 22.30 -17.76
C PHE A 93 6.13 23.43 -18.45
N LYS A 94 6.10 23.39 -19.78
CA LYS A 94 5.25 24.32 -20.54
C LYS A 94 3.76 23.97 -20.36
N PRO A 95 2.86 24.96 -20.49
CA PRO A 95 1.43 24.68 -20.60
C PRO A 95 1.12 23.75 -21.77
N CYS A 96 0.06 22.95 -21.67
CA CYS A 96 -0.35 21.99 -22.72
C CYS A 96 0.68 20.88 -23.04
N THR A 97 1.56 20.56 -22.09
CA THR A 97 2.52 19.45 -22.22
C THR A 97 1.83 18.11 -22.00
N LYS A 98 2.09 17.13 -22.89
CA LYS A 98 1.80 15.72 -22.63
C LYS A 98 2.93 15.13 -21.78
N LEU A 99 2.65 14.88 -20.52
CA LEU A 99 3.63 14.43 -19.54
C LEU A 99 3.38 12.96 -19.19
N THR A 100 4.39 12.11 -19.37
CA THR A 100 4.41 10.75 -18.83
C THR A 100 5.32 10.73 -17.61
N ILE A 101 4.82 10.20 -16.50
CA ILE A 101 5.57 10.00 -15.27
C ILE A 101 5.83 8.50 -15.13
N HIS A 102 7.09 8.13 -14.96
CA HIS A 102 7.54 6.81 -14.54
C HIS A 102 7.86 6.88 -13.05
N PHE A 103 6.91 6.44 -12.23
CA PHE A 103 7.05 6.46 -10.79
C PHE A 103 7.70 5.16 -10.31
N ILE A 104 8.88 5.28 -9.70
CA ILE A 104 9.65 4.16 -9.16
C ILE A 104 9.63 4.25 -7.63
N ASN A 105 9.01 3.28 -6.99
CA ASN A 105 9.03 3.13 -5.55
C ASN A 105 10.15 2.16 -5.16
N GLU A 106 11.18 2.66 -4.47
CA GLU A 106 12.32 1.85 -4.01
C GLU A 106 12.12 1.29 -2.58
N ASP A 107 11.06 1.71 -1.87
CA ASP A 107 10.77 1.25 -0.53
C ASP A 107 9.85 0.02 -0.52
N LYS A 108 9.82 -0.72 0.61
CA LYS A 108 8.93 -1.86 0.86
C LYS A 108 7.56 -1.46 1.42
N ILE A 109 7.17 -0.21 1.19
CA ILE A 109 5.88 0.34 1.58
C ILE A 109 5.26 1.02 0.37
N ARG A 110 3.96 1.25 0.42
CA ARG A 110 3.24 1.88 -0.68
C ARG A 110 3.53 3.38 -0.75
N HIS A 111 3.90 3.86 -1.92
CA HIS A 111 3.99 5.29 -2.19
C HIS A 111 3.10 5.68 -3.35
N GLN A 112 2.82 6.98 -3.42
CA GLN A 112 1.98 7.56 -4.45
C GLN A 112 2.63 8.83 -5.00
N TRP A 113 2.38 9.08 -6.28
CA TRP A 113 2.61 10.36 -6.93
C TRP A 113 1.25 10.92 -7.31
N MET A 114 0.74 11.84 -6.51
CA MET A 114 -0.57 12.44 -6.68
C MET A 114 -0.46 13.94 -6.94
N MET A 115 -1.27 14.44 -7.86
CA MET A 115 -1.42 15.86 -8.15
C MET A 115 -2.89 16.26 -8.17
N HIS A 116 -3.25 17.26 -7.37
CA HIS A 116 -4.60 17.82 -7.30
C HIS A 116 -4.73 19.13 -8.09
N GLY A 117 -5.96 19.60 -8.29
CA GLY A 117 -6.24 20.93 -8.86
C GLY A 117 -6.34 20.94 -10.39
N LEU A 118 -6.42 19.76 -11.00
CA LEU A 118 -6.66 19.57 -12.42
C LEU A 118 -8.13 19.80 -12.81
N PRO A 119 -8.43 20.09 -14.09
CA PRO A 119 -9.80 20.32 -14.53
C PRO A 119 -10.70 19.09 -14.35
N LYS A 120 -11.74 19.21 -13.51
CA LYS A 120 -12.63 18.09 -13.10
C LYS A 120 -13.42 17.45 -14.23
N TYR A 121 -13.63 18.15 -15.35
CA TYR A 121 -14.33 17.60 -16.52
C TYR A 121 -13.46 16.61 -17.30
N LEU A 122 -12.14 16.63 -17.08
CA LEU A 122 -11.16 15.80 -17.78
C LEU A 122 -10.52 14.77 -16.85
N TYR A 123 -10.21 15.20 -15.62
CA TYR A 123 -9.59 14.37 -14.60
C TYR A 123 -10.62 14.09 -13.51
N PRO A 124 -10.99 12.82 -13.26
CA PRO A 124 -11.91 12.46 -12.19
C PRO A 124 -11.47 13.08 -10.86
N LYS A 125 -12.40 13.74 -10.14
CA LYS A 125 -12.15 14.49 -8.91
C LYS A 125 -11.10 15.63 -9.02
N GLY A 126 -10.63 15.95 -10.22
CA GLY A 126 -9.60 16.97 -10.47
C GLY A 126 -8.21 16.53 -10.01
N MET A 127 -7.89 15.24 -10.16
CA MET A 127 -6.63 14.66 -9.71
C MET A 127 -6.04 13.68 -10.73
N PHE A 128 -4.72 13.56 -10.69
CA PHE A 128 -3.97 12.51 -11.35
C PHE A 128 -3.16 11.76 -10.29
N HIS A 129 -3.12 10.44 -10.38
CA HIS A 129 -2.62 9.57 -9.32
C HIS A 129 -1.86 8.39 -9.88
N LEU A 130 -0.66 8.16 -9.37
CA LEU A 130 0.08 6.92 -9.54
C LEU A 130 0.32 6.32 -8.16
N GLU A 131 0.09 5.02 -8.03
CA GLU A 131 0.29 4.29 -6.79
C GLU A 131 0.93 2.95 -7.10
N VAL A 132 1.91 2.58 -6.29
CA VAL A 132 2.50 1.25 -6.37
C VAL A 132 3.06 0.83 -5.02
N SER A 133 2.79 -0.42 -4.63
CA SER A 133 3.44 -1.03 -3.48
C SER A 133 4.83 -1.50 -3.90
N GLY A 134 5.87 -0.94 -3.28
CA GLY A 134 7.25 -1.17 -3.70
C GLY A 134 7.90 -2.42 -3.09
N PRO A 135 9.06 -2.83 -3.62
CA PRO A 135 9.83 -2.14 -4.64
C PRO A 135 9.31 -2.43 -6.06
N ALA A 136 8.94 -1.38 -6.79
CA ALA A 136 8.15 -1.51 -8.02
C ALA A 136 8.10 -0.20 -8.81
N LYS A 137 7.71 -0.27 -10.09
CA LYS A 137 7.46 0.91 -10.92
C LYS A 137 6.08 0.87 -11.59
N ILE A 138 5.52 2.05 -11.80
CA ILE A 138 4.27 2.26 -12.52
C ILE A 138 4.37 3.53 -13.36
N SER A 139 3.72 3.56 -14.51
CA SER A 139 3.73 4.74 -15.38
C SER A 139 2.31 5.21 -15.71
N GLY A 140 2.14 6.52 -15.84
CA GLY A 140 0.92 7.11 -16.37
C GLY A 140 1.19 8.43 -17.07
N THR A 141 0.21 8.86 -17.85
CA THR A 141 0.29 10.03 -18.71
C THR A 141 -0.89 10.96 -18.45
N LEU A 142 -0.60 12.25 -18.41
CA LEU A 142 -1.58 13.33 -18.37
C LEU A 142 -1.19 14.44 -19.35
N ILE A 143 -2.14 15.32 -19.65
CA ILE A 143 -1.91 16.54 -20.41
C ILE A 143 -2.13 17.73 -19.47
N LEU A 144 -1.07 18.51 -19.23
CA LEU A 144 -1.11 19.68 -18.36
C LEU A 144 -2.01 20.76 -18.94
N PRO A 145 -2.82 21.46 -18.13
CA PRO A 145 -3.72 22.52 -18.62
C PRO A 145 -2.94 23.74 -19.15
N PRO A 146 -3.63 24.68 -19.82
CA PRO A 146 -3.01 25.95 -20.23
C PRO A 146 -2.78 26.88 -19.03
N GLY A 147 -1.98 27.93 -19.25
CA GLY A 147 -1.72 29.00 -18.28
C GLY A 147 -0.66 28.66 -17.23
N ASP A 148 -0.42 29.63 -16.35
CA ASP A 148 0.60 29.54 -15.31
C ASP A 148 -0.02 29.06 -14.00
N LYS A 149 0.47 27.95 -13.45
CA LYS A 149 -0.02 27.39 -12.19
C LYS A 149 0.97 26.44 -11.55
N THR A 150 1.10 26.51 -10.23
CA THR A 150 1.88 25.58 -9.42
C THR A 150 0.95 24.54 -8.79
N TYR A 151 1.33 23.28 -8.91
CA TYR A 151 0.59 22.14 -8.39
C TYR A 151 1.37 21.45 -7.28
N LEU A 152 0.67 21.07 -6.22
CA LEU A 152 1.25 20.19 -5.19
C LEU A 152 1.30 18.78 -5.74
N VAL A 153 2.49 18.20 -5.73
CA VAL A 153 2.73 16.79 -5.98
C VAL A 153 3.05 16.14 -4.64
N HIS A 154 2.34 15.09 -4.25
CA HIS A 154 2.58 14.45 -2.95
C HIS A 154 2.16 12.98 -2.95
N CYS A 155 2.53 12.28 -1.88
CA CYS A 155 1.89 11.01 -1.54
C CYS A 155 0.61 11.30 -0.74
N ASP A 156 -0.50 10.66 -1.07
CA ASP A 156 -1.80 10.87 -0.41
C ASP A 156 -1.92 10.13 0.94
N ILE A 157 -0.96 9.24 1.23
CA ILE A 157 -0.78 8.73 2.59
C ILE A 157 -0.28 9.89 3.47
N ALA A 158 -1.17 10.41 4.31
CA ALA A 158 -0.93 11.60 5.15
C ALA A 158 0.44 11.57 5.85
N GLN A 159 0.78 10.43 6.46
CA GLN A 159 2.06 10.26 7.16
C GLN A 159 3.27 10.36 6.23
N HIS A 160 3.17 9.94 4.97
CA HIS A 160 4.25 10.07 4.00
C HIS A 160 4.42 11.53 3.59
N MET A 161 3.32 12.24 3.33
CA MET A 161 3.35 13.68 3.01
C MET A 161 3.92 14.51 4.16
N GLU A 162 3.41 14.31 5.38
CA GLU A 162 3.84 15.03 6.59
C GLU A 162 5.34 14.83 6.83
N LYS A 163 5.82 13.60 6.62
CA LYS A 163 7.23 13.23 6.76
C LYS A 163 8.12 13.55 5.54
N GLY A 164 7.62 14.34 4.59
CA GLY A 164 8.44 14.95 3.53
C GLY A 164 8.11 14.57 2.10
N MET A 165 7.22 13.61 1.84
CA MET A 165 6.95 13.15 0.48
C MET A 165 5.99 14.09 -0.27
N LYS A 166 6.56 15.24 -0.65
CA LYS A 166 5.90 16.29 -1.43
C LYS A 166 6.92 17.05 -2.28
N ALA A 167 6.43 17.58 -3.38
CA ALA A 167 7.13 18.34 -4.41
C ALA A 167 6.16 19.37 -4.99
N GLN A 168 6.67 20.26 -5.84
CA GLN A 168 5.84 21.18 -6.63
C GLN A 168 6.08 20.98 -8.12
N LEU A 169 5.02 21.11 -8.91
CA LEU A 169 5.08 21.09 -10.37
C LEU A 169 4.55 22.42 -10.89
N LYS A 170 5.41 23.17 -11.56
CA LYS A 170 5.09 24.44 -12.19
C LYS A 170 4.75 24.23 -13.66
N VAL A 171 3.58 24.71 -14.05
CA VAL A 171 3.17 24.85 -15.45
C VAL A 171 3.34 26.31 -15.84
N GLY A 172 3.99 26.55 -16.98
CA GLY A 172 4.36 27.90 -17.41
C GLY A 172 5.29 28.55 -16.38
N ASP A 173 4.99 29.77 -15.98
CA ASP A 173 5.75 30.49 -14.94
C ASP A 173 5.39 30.05 -13.50
N GLY A 174 4.36 29.22 -13.34
CA GLY A 174 3.77 28.88 -12.04
C GLY A 174 3.00 30.06 -11.43
N ASP A 175 2.30 29.82 -10.31
CA ASP A 175 1.59 30.87 -9.54
C ASP A 175 2.23 31.15 -8.18
N GLY A 176 3.53 30.82 -8.05
CA GLY A 176 4.35 30.97 -6.86
C GLY A 176 4.89 29.65 -6.33
N ASP A 177 5.79 29.72 -5.34
CA ASP A 177 6.30 28.54 -4.66
C ASP A 177 5.34 28.09 -3.55
N LEU A 178 5.11 26.77 -3.48
CA LEU A 178 4.30 26.18 -2.42
C LEU A 178 5.10 26.16 -1.11
N PRO A 179 4.44 26.38 0.04
CA PRO A 179 5.13 26.39 1.32
C PRO A 179 5.55 24.98 1.76
N SER A 180 6.65 24.89 2.52
CA SER A 180 7.17 23.66 3.11
C SER A 180 7.51 22.54 2.11
N ILE A 181 7.88 22.86 0.87
CA ILE A 181 8.41 21.85 -0.07
C ILE A 181 9.88 21.61 0.29
N PRO A 182 10.29 20.37 0.64
CA PRO A 182 11.67 20.07 1.02
C PRO A 182 12.65 20.60 -0.03
N GLY A 183 13.71 21.29 0.40
CA GLY A 183 14.74 21.82 -0.50
C GLY A 183 14.33 22.98 -1.41
N VAL A 184 13.05 23.39 -1.43
CA VAL A 184 12.57 24.49 -2.28
C VAL A 184 12.11 25.66 -1.41
N THR A 185 11.22 25.42 -0.45
CA THR A 185 10.73 26.46 0.47
C THR A 185 10.92 26.06 1.93
N ALA A 186 11.05 27.08 2.79
CA ALA A 186 11.13 26.89 4.23
C ALA A 186 9.85 26.24 4.80
N PHE A 187 10.02 25.52 5.90
CA PHE A 187 8.89 24.97 6.64
C PHE A 187 8.07 26.10 7.26
N VAL A 188 6.74 26.01 7.16
CA VAL A 188 5.83 26.96 7.82
C VAL A 188 5.98 26.84 9.34
N VAL A 189 6.15 25.62 9.83
CA VAL A 189 6.48 25.30 11.21
C VAL A 189 7.82 24.59 11.20
N PRO A 190 8.94 25.29 11.51
CA PRO A 190 10.24 24.66 11.58
C PRO A 190 10.36 23.79 12.83
N ASP A 191 11.02 22.64 12.69
CA ASP A 191 11.44 21.86 13.84
C ASP A 191 12.58 22.60 14.56
N ASP A 192 12.44 22.83 15.86
CA ASP A 192 13.49 23.41 16.69
C ASP A 192 14.30 22.31 17.37
N TYR A 193 15.50 22.07 16.85
CA TYR A 193 16.46 21.12 17.42
C TYR A 193 17.53 21.81 18.28
N ASN A 194 17.39 23.11 18.56
CA ASN A 194 18.39 23.85 19.34
C ASN A 194 18.29 23.60 20.84
N ALA A 195 17.14 23.13 21.33
CA ALA A 195 16.96 22.78 22.73
C ALA A 195 17.32 21.30 22.95
N GLY A 196 18.33 21.05 23.78
CA GLY A 196 18.63 19.68 24.22
C GLY A 196 17.52 19.13 25.11
N PRO A 197 17.39 17.79 25.29
CA PRO A 197 16.37 17.21 26.17
C PRO A 197 16.36 17.87 27.56
N THR A 198 17.53 18.14 28.13
CA THR A 198 17.68 18.80 29.43
C THR A 198 17.10 20.22 29.48
N GLU A 199 17.23 20.99 28.41
CA GLU A 199 16.68 22.34 28.31
C GLU A 199 15.18 22.32 28.07
N ILE A 200 14.69 21.35 27.28
CA ILE A 200 13.26 21.09 27.09
C ILE A 200 12.62 20.68 28.42
N PHE A 201 13.26 19.80 29.20
CA PHE A 201 12.78 19.39 30.53
C PHE A 201 12.88 20.50 31.58
N ALA A 202 13.82 21.44 31.44
CA ALA A 202 13.93 22.59 32.33
C ALA A 202 12.92 23.71 31.97
N ALA A 203 12.61 23.89 30.69
CA ALA A 203 11.66 24.88 30.18
C ALA A 203 10.20 24.41 30.32
N ALA A 204 9.97 23.10 30.15
CA ALA A 204 8.76 22.46 30.58
C ALA A 204 8.75 22.50 32.12
N LYS A 205 8.15 23.55 32.70
CA LYS A 205 7.90 23.69 34.15
C LYS A 205 6.91 22.63 34.63
N VAL A 206 7.17 21.38 34.30
CA VAL A 206 6.40 20.21 34.70
C VAL A 206 6.76 19.99 36.15
N THR A 207 5.84 20.41 37.02
CA THR A 207 5.96 20.16 38.44
C THR A 207 5.67 18.69 38.72
N GLU A 208 6.14 18.18 39.86
CA GLU A 208 5.73 16.84 40.33
C GLU A 208 4.20 16.72 40.42
N ALA A 209 3.49 17.84 40.65
CA ALA A 209 2.03 17.90 40.63
C ALA A 209 1.45 17.69 39.22
N ASP A 210 2.09 18.21 38.16
CA ASP A 210 1.66 17.99 36.78
C ASP A 210 1.87 16.53 36.35
N ILE A 211 2.97 15.91 36.80
CA ILE A 211 3.24 14.48 36.59
C ILE A 211 2.22 13.62 37.34
N ALA A 212 1.92 13.97 38.60
CA ALA A 212 0.92 13.29 39.40
C ALA A 212 -0.48 13.40 38.77
N ALA A 213 -0.88 14.59 38.33
CA ALA A 213 -2.16 14.81 37.66
C ALA A 213 -2.26 14.08 36.32
N ALA A 214 -1.18 14.03 35.53
CA ALA A 214 -1.14 13.27 34.29
C ALA A 214 -1.26 11.76 34.55
N ASN A 215 -0.58 11.23 35.57
CA ASN A 215 -0.66 9.83 35.95
C ASN A 215 -2.04 9.46 36.51
N GLU A 216 -2.64 10.31 37.34
CA GLU A 216 -4.03 10.12 37.80
C GLU A 216 -5.00 10.10 36.63
N LYS A 217 -4.84 11.01 35.66
CA LYS A 217 -5.67 11.04 34.46
C LYS A 217 -5.47 9.79 33.61
N LEU A 218 -4.24 9.29 33.43
CA LEU A 218 -3.97 8.04 32.71
C LEU A 218 -4.62 6.83 33.38
N VAL A 219 -4.57 6.75 34.72
CA VAL A 219 -5.23 5.68 35.49
C VAL A 219 -6.75 5.79 35.36
N GLN A 220 -7.31 7.00 35.38
CA GLN A 220 -8.74 7.23 35.18
C GLN A 220 -9.18 6.92 33.75
N ASP A 221 -8.38 7.27 32.75
CA ASP A 221 -8.66 7.00 31.33
C ASP A 221 -8.55 5.50 31.02
N GLU A 222 -7.61 4.77 31.64
CA GLU A 222 -7.55 3.31 31.56
C GLU A 222 -8.73 2.66 32.26
N ALA A 223 -9.12 3.15 33.44
CA ALA A 223 -10.29 2.66 34.17
C ALA A 223 -11.58 2.92 33.38
N ALA A 224 -11.71 4.09 32.75
CA ALA A 224 -12.83 4.46 31.89
C ALA A 224 -12.86 3.62 30.60
N LYS A 225 -11.71 3.35 29.98
CA LYS A 225 -11.61 2.42 28.84
C LYS A 225 -12.04 1.01 29.24
N LYS A 226 -11.59 0.52 30.39
CA LYS A 226 -11.94 -0.80 30.92
C LYS A 226 -13.44 -0.89 31.25
N ALA A 227 -14.01 0.15 31.84
CA ALA A 227 -15.45 0.27 32.10
C ALA A 227 -16.27 0.35 30.80
N SER A 228 -15.80 1.09 29.78
CA SER A 228 -16.48 1.16 28.47
C SER A 228 -16.40 -0.17 27.71
N LYS A 229 -15.32 -0.95 27.88
CA LYS A 229 -15.17 -2.29 27.29
C LYS A 229 -16.12 -3.31 27.94
N ILE A 230 -16.42 -3.12 29.22
CA ILE A 230 -17.43 -3.90 29.95
C ILE A 230 -18.85 -3.46 29.57
N ALA A 231 -19.08 -2.16 29.31
CA ALA A 231 -20.38 -1.63 28.90
C ALA A 231 -20.71 -1.88 27.41
N ALA A 232 -19.71 -1.95 26.54
CA ALA A 232 -19.85 -2.27 25.11
C ALA A 232 -20.03 -3.77 24.83
N ALA A 233 -19.81 -4.62 25.83
CA ALA A 233 -20.22 -6.02 25.80
C ALA A 233 -21.72 -6.13 26.11
N GLN A 234 -22.57 -5.56 25.24
CA GLN A 234 -23.92 -6.09 25.10
C GLN A 234 -23.79 -7.51 24.50
N PRO A 235 -24.59 -8.49 24.95
CA PRO A 235 -24.44 -9.86 24.51
C PRO A 235 -24.90 -9.94 23.05
N ASP A 236 -23.95 -10.02 22.13
CA ASP A 236 -24.25 -10.55 20.81
C ASP A 236 -24.90 -11.92 21.03
N SER A 237 -26.13 -12.02 20.56
CA SER A 237 -26.97 -13.21 20.62
C SER A 237 -26.13 -14.48 20.58
N PHE A 238 -26.16 -15.28 21.64
CA PHE A 238 -25.42 -16.56 21.78
C PHE A 238 -25.69 -17.56 20.62
N VAL A 239 -26.67 -17.23 19.77
CA VAL A 239 -27.13 -17.94 18.59
C VAL A 239 -26.63 -17.21 17.33
N SER A 240 -25.35 -17.38 17.01
CA SER A 240 -24.84 -17.09 15.67
C SER A 240 -25.39 -18.12 14.69
N GLY A 241 -25.61 -17.75 13.43
CA GLY A 241 -26.02 -18.69 12.37
C GLY A 241 -25.06 -19.89 12.25
N ILE A 242 -23.78 -19.69 12.57
CA ILE A 242 -22.77 -20.75 12.62
C ILE A 242 -23.05 -21.73 13.77
N THR A 243 -23.51 -21.25 14.92
CA THR A 243 -23.88 -22.08 16.07
C THR A 243 -25.09 -22.95 15.75
N VAL A 244 -26.10 -22.40 15.07
CA VAL A 244 -27.31 -23.16 14.65
C VAL A 244 -26.93 -24.25 13.64
N ILE A 245 -26.11 -23.92 12.64
CA ILE A 245 -25.63 -24.89 11.65
C ILE A 245 -24.79 -25.98 12.30
N GLY A 246 -23.88 -25.61 13.22
CA GLY A 246 -23.06 -26.57 13.96
C GLY A 246 -23.88 -27.53 14.81
N LEU A 247 -24.93 -27.03 15.48
CA LEU A 247 -25.80 -27.85 16.32
C LEU A 247 -26.67 -28.80 15.47
N ALA A 248 -27.19 -28.33 14.34
CA ALA A 248 -27.93 -29.16 13.40
C ALA A 248 -27.06 -30.29 12.82
N LEU A 249 -25.84 -29.96 12.37
CA LEU A 249 -24.89 -30.94 11.86
C LEU A 249 -24.46 -31.93 12.95
N GLY A 250 -24.21 -31.46 14.17
CA GLY A 250 -23.84 -32.30 15.31
C GLY A 250 -24.94 -33.29 15.69
N LEU A 251 -26.21 -32.88 15.68
CA LEU A 251 -27.35 -33.76 15.96
C LEU A 251 -27.52 -34.84 14.87
N ILE A 252 -27.36 -34.47 13.61
CA ILE A 252 -27.42 -35.44 12.50
C ILE A 252 -26.24 -36.42 12.58
N LEU A 253 -25.02 -35.91 12.79
CA LEU A 253 -23.81 -36.73 12.85
C LEU A 253 -23.83 -37.68 14.05
N SER A 254 -24.26 -37.21 15.22
CA SER A 254 -24.39 -38.05 16.42
C SER A 254 -25.43 -39.16 16.25
N ALA A 255 -26.56 -38.91 15.58
CA ALA A 255 -27.56 -39.94 15.29
C ALA A 255 -27.03 -41.01 14.32
N VAL A 256 -26.25 -40.62 13.31
CA VAL A 256 -25.63 -41.53 12.33
C VAL A 256 -24.50 -42.34 12.99
N MET A 257 -23.63 -41.68 13.74
CA MET A 257 -22.53 -42.31 14.47
C MET A 257 -23.06 -43.24 15.56
N GLY A 258 -24.08 -42.84 16.32
CA GLY A 258 -24.68 -43.67 17.37
C GLY A 258 -25.24 -45.00 16.87
N ARG A 259 -25.74 -45.07 15.62
CA ARG A 259 -26.15 -46.34 14.98
C ARG A 259 -24.95 -47.16 14.50
N ARG A 260 -23.91 -46.51 13.99
CA ARG A 260 -22.69 -47.16 13.46
C ARG A 260 -21.79 -47.75 14.54
N PHE A 261 -21.73 -47.12 15.71
CA PHE A 261 -20.87 -47.53 16.82
C PHE A 261 -21.60 -48.38 17.88
N LYS A 262 -22.91 -48.61 17.73
CA LYS A 262 -23.68 -49.42 18.68
C LYS A 262 -23.16 -50.87 18.69
N GLY A 263 -22.68 -51.31 19.85
CA GLY A 263 -22.20 -52.68 20.07
C GLY A 263 -20.77 -52.96 19.59
N LYS A 264 -20.03 -51.93 19.15
CA LYS A 264 -18.59 -52.05 18.84
C LYS A 264 -17.74 -51.79 20.07
N THR A 265 -16.63 -52.50 20.19
CA THR A 265 -15.59 -52.19 21.20
C THR A 265 -14.87 -50.88 20.86
N ILE A 266 -14.18 -50.29 21.84
CA ILE A 266 -13.43 -49.03 21.66
C ILE A 266 -12.39 -49.15 20.55
N ALA A 267 -11.72 -50.31 20.43
CA ALA A 267 -10.74 -50.56 19.38
C ALA A 267 -11.38 -50.59 17.99
N GLU A 268 -12.52 -51.27 17.83
CA GLU A 268 -13.25 -51.34 16.56
C GLU A 268 -13.85 -50.00 16.17
N ALA A 269 -14.32 -49.22 17.14
CA ALA A 269 -14.80 -47.86 16.91
C ALA A 269 -13.68 -46.94 16.41
N THR A 270 -12.48 -47.08 16.97
CA THR A 270 -11.31 -46.30 16.56
C THR A 270 -10.89 -46.61 15.13
N VAL A 271 -10.83 -47.90 14.77
CA VAL A 271 -10.50 -48.34 13.39
C VAL A 271 -11.55 -47.86 12.39
N GLU A 272 -12.83 -47.95 12.73
CA GLU A 272 -13.92 -47.46 11.87
C GLU A 272 -13.86 -45.93 11.69
N CYS A 273 -13.48 -45.16 12.71
CA CYS A 273 -13.23 -43.72 12.60
C CYS A 273 -12.09 -43.40 11.61
N PHE A 274 -10.97 -44.13 11.68
CA PHE A 274 -9.87 -43.94 10.74
C PHE A 274 -10.25 -44.30 9.30
N ASN A 275 -11.06 -45.35 9.12
CA ASN A 275 -11.58 -45.72 7.79
C ASN A 275 -12.52 -44.65 7.23
N LEU A 276 -13.43 -44.11 8.04
CA LEU A 276 -14.31 -43.00 7.66
C LEU A 276 -13.53 -41.75 7.29
N LEU A 277 -12.47 -41.43 8.06
CA LEU A 277 -11.57 -40.33 7.75
C LEU A 277 -10.86 -40.54 6.40
N GLY A 278 -10.39 -41.76 6.13
CA GLY A 278 -9.76 -42.12 4.84
C GLY A 278 -10.72 -41.94 3.65
N VAL A 279 -11.97 -42.39 3.77
CA VAL A 279 -13.00 -42.20 2.74
C VAL A 279 -13.31 -40.71 2.55
N PHE A 280 -13.41 -39.93 3.63
CA PHE A 280 -13.66 -38.50 3.56
C PHE A 280 -12.51 -37.74 2.89
N LEU A 281 -11.27 -38.04 3.22
CA LEU A 281 -10.09 -37.47 2.57
C LEU A 281 -10.03 -37.84 1.08
N GLY A 282 -10.42 -39.07 0.72
CA GLY A 282 -10.56 -39.51 -0.66
C GLY A 282 -11.61 -38.71 -1.44
N PHE A 283 -12.75 -38.44 -0.80
CA PHE A 283 -13.81 -37.60 -1.37
C PHE A 283 -13.35 -36.16 -1.59
N ILE A 284 -12.66 -35.56 -0.60
CA ILE A 284 -12.08 -34.21 -0.74
C ILE A 284 -11.09 -34.17 -1.90
N LYS A 285 -10.17 -35.14 -1.98
CA LYS A 285 -9.21 -35.22 -3.08
C LYS A 285 -9.92 -35.30 -4.44
N GLY A 286 -11.00 -36.07 -4.53
CA GLY A 286 -11.83 -36.16 -5.75
C GLY A 286 -12.50 -34.83 -6.12
N LEU A 287 -13.02 -34.09 -5.14
CA LEU A 287 -13.60 -32.76 -5.33
C LEU A 287 -12.55 -31.75 -5.81
N VAL A 288 -11.38 -31.73 -5.18
CA VAL A 288 -10.26 -30.85 -5.56
C VAL A 288 -9.79 -31.16 -6.98
N LEU A 289 -9.62 -32.44 -7.33
CA LEU A 289 -9.22 -32.82 -8.70
C LEU A 289 -10.28 -32.44 -9.74
N ARG A 290 -11.58 -32.54 -9.42
CA ARG A 290 -12.66 -32.06 -10.30
C ARG A 290 -12.65 -30.55 -10.45
N LEU A 291 -12.42 -29.80 -9.36
CA LEU A 291 -12.28 -28.34 -9.39
C LEU A 291 -11.08 -27.90 -10.23
N ILE A 292 -9.93 -28.54 -10.05
CA ILE A 292 -8.74 -28.33 -10.89
C ILE A 292 -9.08 -28.66 -12.35
N GLY A 293 -9.76 -29.77 -12.62
CA GLY A 293 -10.23 -30.12 -13.96
C GLY A 293 -11.12 -29.03 -14.57
N LEU A 294 -12.06 -28.45 -13.82
CA LEU A 294 -12.93 -27.38 -14.29
C LEU A 294 -12.18 -26.08 -14.59
N VAL A 295 -11.16 -25.74 -13.79
CA VAL A 295 -10.35 -24.53 -13.96
C VAL A 295 -9.37 -24.66 -15.12
N PHE A 296 -8.78 -25.84 -15.34
CA PHE A 296 -7.74 -26.06 -16.35
C PHE A 296 -8.23 -26.73 -17.65
N SER A 297 -9.47 -27.20 -17.73
CA SER A 297 -10.06 -27.81 -18.95
C SER A 297 -10.62 -26.80 -19.96
N SER A 298 -10.25 -25.51 -19.87
CA SER A 298 -10.67 -24.47 -20.83
C SER A 298 -9.70 -24.28 -22.02
N LYS A 299 -8.69 -25.14 -22.18
CA LYS A 299 -7.88 -25.20 -23.40
C LYS A 299 -8.71 -25.84 -24.53
N ASN A 300 -9.50 -25.01 -25.21
CA ASN A 300 -10.05 -25.12 -26.59
C ASN A 300 -11.44 -24.48 -26.74
N LYS A 301 -11.68 -23.32 -26.14
CA LYS A 301 -12.74 -22.42 -26.62
C LYS A 301 -12.10 -21.27 -27.39
N VAL A 302 -11.75 -21.55 -28.65
CA VAL A 302 -11.48 -20.52 -29.64
C VAL A 302 -12.78 -19.76 -29.86
N LEU A 303 -12.78 -18.45 -29.59
CA LEU A 303 -13.90 -17.57 -29.90
C LEU A 303 -14.06 -17.50 -31.44
N PRO A 304 -15.29 -17.58 -31.99
CA PRO A 304 -15.49 -17.40 -33.42
C PRO A 304 -15.13 -15.97 -33.81
N SER A 305 -14.27 -15.83 -34.82
CA SER A 305 -13.89 -14.53 -35.39
C SER A 305 -15.12 -13.81 -35.92
N LYS A 306 -15.30 -12.56 -35.49
CA LYS A 306 -16.01 -11.52 -36.23
C LYS A 306 -15.10 -10.31 -36.33
#